data_AF-A0AB37GNX0-F1
#
_entry.id   AF-A0AB37GNX0-F1
#
_cell.length_a   1.000
_cell.length_b   1.000
_cell.length_c   1.000
_cell.angle_alpha   90.00
_cell.angle_beta   90.00
_cell.angle_gamma   90.00
#
_symmetry.space_group_name_H-M   'P 1'
#
loop_
_entity.id
_entity.type
_entity.pdbx_description
1 polymer ?
#
loop_
_entity_poly.entity_id
_entity_poly.type
_entity_poly.pdbx_seq_one_letter_code
_entity_poly.pdbx_strand_id
1 'polypeptide(L)' 'MTLYIKRLWSDTPPLKPQQADQLLDLYQRPITSFKDAGKAYQIGFNTALTCLGYLIANKYGGNDDE' A
#
# COMPACT_ATOMS: atom_id res chain seq x y z
N MET A 1 -13.53 -2.55 -2.47
CA MET A 1 -12.39 -1.61 -2.43
C MET A 1 -11.17 -2.38 -2.92
N THR A 2 -10.56 -1.98 -4.04
CA THR A 2 -9.36 -2.66 -4.55
C THR A 2 -8.13 -1.86 -4.11
N LEU A 3 -7.21 -2.50 -3.41
CA LEU A 3 -5.93 -1.89 -3.05
C LEU A 3 -4.94 -2.08 -4.20
N TYR A 4 -4.10 -1.09 -4.42
CA TYR A 4 -2.99 -1.17 -5.35
C TYR A 4 -1.80 -0.37 -4.84
N ILE A 5 -0.61 -0.66 -5.38
CA ILE A 5 0.62 0.05 -5.01
C ILE A 5 0.91 1.07 -6.11
N LYS A 6 0.90 2.35 -5.75
CA LYS A 6 1.31 3.47 -6.59
C LYS A 6 2.80 3.72 -6.38
N ARG A 7 3.51 3.98 -7.48
CA ARG A 7 4.89 4.48 -7.44
C ARG A 7 4.85 6.01 -7.33
N LEU A 8 5.58 6.57 -6.38
CA LEU A 8 5.59 8.01 -6.09
C LEU A 8 6.64 8.79 -6.89
N TRP A 9 7.81 8.19 -7.13
CA TRP A 9 8.91 8.86 -7.82
C TRP A 9 9.31 8.13 -9.10
N SER A 10 9.84 8.87 -10.07
CA SER A 10 10.23 8.33 -11.38
C SER A 10 11.40 7.35 -11.31
N ASP A 11 12.30 7.55 -10.35
CA ASP A 11 13.51 6.78 -10.08
C ASP A 11 13.26 5.53 -9.22
N THR A 12 12.10 5.45 -8.54
CA THR A 12 11.71 4.25 -7.81
C THR A 12 11.59 3.06 -8.79
N PRO A 13 12.25 1.92 -8.53
CA PRO A 13 12.19 0.77 -9.41
C PRO A 13 10.75 0.22 -9.51
N PRO A 14 10.35 -0.36 -10.65
CA PRO A 14 9.04 -1.01 -10.74
C PRO A 14 9.03 -2.29 -9.89
N LEU A 15 7.94 -2.52 -9.17
CA LEU A 15 7.72 -3.78 -8.46
C LEU A 15 7.32 -4.87 -9.46
N LYS A 16 7.85 -6.08 -9.26
CA LYS A 16 7.31 -7.26 -9.94
C LYS A 16 5.90 -7.56 -9.41
N PRO A 17 5.00 -8.14 -10.21
CA PRO A 17 3.63 -8.46 -9.77
C PRO A 17 3.60 -9.23 -8.44
N GLN A 18 4.44 -10.26 -8.30
CA GLN A 18 4.55 -11.05 -7.08
C GLN A 18 4.95 -10.23 -5.85
N GLN A 19 5.83 -9.23 -6.01
CA GLN A 19 6.23 -8.36 -4.90
C GLN A 19 5.09 -7.43 -4.48
N ALA A 20 4.33 -6.94 -5.46
CA ALA A 20 3.15 -6.11 -5.18
C ALA A 20 2.08 -6.91 -4.41
N ASP A 21 1.81 -8.14 -4.84
CA ASP A 21 0.84 -9.02 -4.16
C ASP A 21 1.29 -9.32 -2.72
N GLN A 22 2.57 -9.60 -2.50
CA GLN A 22 3.11 -9.84 -1.15
C GLN A 22 2.99 -8.61 -0.23
N LEU A 23 3.26 -7.42 -0.75
CA LEU A 23 3.14 -6.18 0.02
C LEU A 23 1.67 -5.88 0.37
N LEU A 24 0.74 -6.14 -0.55
CA LEU A 24 -0.70 -5.99 -0.30
C LEU A 24 -1.20 -7.00 0.74
N ASP A 25 -0.75 -8.26 0.67
CA ASP A 25 -1.09 -9.27 1.67
C ASP A 25 -0.61 -8.85 3.07
N LEU A 26 0.66 -8.45 3.20
CA LEU A 26 1.23 -7.97 4.47
C LEU A 26 0.46 -6.77 5.04
N TYR A 27 0.06 -5.82 4.19
CA TYR A 27 -0.70 -4.65 4.59
C TYR A 27 -2.11 -4.97 5.11
N GLN A 28 -2.75 -6.02 4.60
CA GLN A 28 -4.11 -6.42 5.00
C GLN A 28 -4.14 -7.40 6.19
N ARG A 29 -3.12 -8.24 6.32
CA ARG A 29 -3.07 -9.35 7.29
C ARG A 29 -3.36 -8.97 8.76
N PRO A 30 -2.92 -7.82 9.30
CA PRO A 30 -3.20 -7.49 10.70
C PRO A 30 -4.56 -6.84 10.95
N ILE A 31 -5.27 -6.31 9.93
CA ILE A 31 -6.65 -5.83 10.13
C ILE A 31 -7.55 -6.97 10.62
N THR A 32 -7.41 -8.15 10.03
CA THR A 32 -8.27 -9.29 10.33
C THR A 32 -8.00 -9.87 11.72
N SER A 33 -6.82 -9.64 12.28
CA SER A 33 -6.38 -10.22 13.55
C SER A 33 -6.40 -9.21 14.71
N PHE A 34 -6.18 -7.93 14.43
CA PHE A 34 -5.99 -6.88 15.44
C PHE A 34 -6.86 -5.68 15.06
N LYS A 35 -8.02 -5.52 15.72
CA LYS A 35 -9.03 -4.47 15.42
C LYS A 35 -8.42 -3.07 15.26
N ASP A 36 -8.19 -2.36 16.37
CA ASP A 36 -7.72 -0.96 16.36
C ASP A 36 -6.21 -0.87 16.08
N ALA A 37 -5.43 -1.85 16.55
CA ALA A 37 -3.99 -1.92 16.28
C ALA A 37 -3.69 -2.22 14.80
N GLY A 38 -4.60 -2.85 14.06
CA GLY A 38 -4.46 -3.09 12.62
C GLY A 38 -4.44 -1.78 11.82
N LYS A 39 -5.19 -0.76 12.24
CA LYS A 39 -5.12 0.57 11.60
C LYS A 39 -3.78 1.25 11.86
N ALA A 40 -3.27 1.20 13.10
CA ALA A 40 -1.96 1.75 13.43
C ALA A 40 -0.84 1.06 12.63
N TYR A 41 -0.92 -0.27 12.48
CA TYR A 41 -0.01 -1.03 11.62
C TYR A 41 -0.05 -0.53 10.18
N GLN A 42 -1.23 -0.37 9.58
CA GLN A 42 -1.37 0.09 8.20
C GLN A 42 -0.75 1.48 8.00
N ILE A 43 -1.00 2.40 8.93
CA ILE A 43 -0.38 3.73 8.90
C ILE A 43 1.14 3.62 8.92
N GLY A 44 1.71 2.84 9.84
CA GLY A 44 3.15 2.63 9.94
C GLY A 44 3.74 1.98 8.68
N PHE A 45 3.09 0.94 8.17
CA PHE A 45 3.51 0.23 6.96
C PHE A 45 3.50 1.13 5.73
N ASN A 46 2.42 1.91 5.54
CA ASN A 46 2.32 2.84 4.42
C ASN A 46 3.31 3.99 4.52
N THR A 47 3.59 4.46 5.74
CA THR A 47 4.65 5.47 6.00
C THR A 47 6.01 4.92 5.60
N ALA A 48 6.35 3.69 6.00
CA ALA A 48 7.60 3.05 5.62
C ALA A 48 7.72 2.84 4.10
N LEU A 49 6.63 2.39 3.44
CA LEU A 49 6.60 2.27 1.98
C LEU A 49 6.77 3.62 1.27
N THR A 50 6.21 4.69 1.82
CA THR A 50 6.34 6.04 1.26
C THR A 50 7.80 6.49 1.27
N CYS A 51 8.55 6.17 2.33
CA CYS A 51 10.00 6.40 2.37
C CYS A 51 10.77 5.61 1.30
N LEU A 52 10.23 4.50 0.82
CA LEU A 52 10.79 3.69 -0.27
C LEU A 52 10.24 4.10 -1.66
N GLY A 53 9.39 5.12 -1.73
CA GLY A 53 8.83 5.64 -2.98
C GLY A 53 7.56 4.92 -3.45
N TYR A 54 6.88 4.20 -2.57
CA TYR A 54 5.62 3.50 -2.86
C TYR A 54 4.50 3.93 -1.92
N LEU A 55 3.26 3.90 -2.42
CA LEU A 55 2.08 4.20 -1.62
C LEU A 55 1.02 3.14 -1.88
N ILE A 56 0.47 2.54 -0.82
CA ILE A 56 -0.72 1.71 -0.95
C ILE A 56 -1.93 2.64 -1.00
N ALA A 57 -2.61 2.63 -2.14
CA ALA A 57 -3.78 3.44 -2.41
C ALA A 57 -5.02 2.56 -2.60
N ASN A 58 -6.18 3.13 -2.28
CA ASN A 58 -7.44 2.50 -2.62
C ASN A 58 -7.95 3.05 -3.94
N LYS A 59 -8.26 2.16 -4.88
CA LYS A 59 -9.09 2.52 -6.02
C LYS A 59 -10.52 2.67 -5.52
N TYR A 60 -10.87 3.88 -5.06
CA TYR A 60 -12.25 4.36 -5.11
C TYR A 60 -12.46 4.92 -6.51
N GLY A 61 -13.65 4.77 -7.09
CA GLY A 61 -13.94 5.24 -8.45
C GLY A 61 -13.97 6.77 -8.58
N GLY A 62 -12.87 7.45 -8.31
CA GLY A 62 -12.70 8.90 -8.45
C GLY A 62 -11.24 9.22 -8.77
N ASN A 63 -11.06 9.90 -9.90
CA ASN A 63 -9.84 10.45 -10.50
C ASN A 63 -8.61 10.56 -9.58
N ASP A 64 -7.57 9.82 -9.94
CA ASP A 64 -6.16 10.15 -9.59
C ASP A 64 -5.36 10.44 -10.88
N ASP A 65 -6.02 11.03 -11.89
CA ASP A 65 -5.38 11.66 -13.05
C ASP A 65 -5.56 13.18 -12.92
N GLU A 66 -4.61 13.83 -12.26
CA GLU A 66 -4.20 15.20 -12.56
C GLU A 66 -2.68 15.32 -12.34
#